data_AF-A0A8J2KPH9-F1
#
_entry.id   AF-A0A8J2KPH9-F1
#
_cell.length_a   1.000
_cell.length_b   1.000
_cell.length_c   1.000
_cell.angle_alpha   90.00
_cell.angle_beta   90.00
_cell.angle_gamma   90.00
#
_symmetry.space_group_name_H-M   'P 1'
#
loop_
_entity.id
_entity.type
_entity.pdbx_description
1 polymer ?
#
loop_
_entity_poly.entity_id
_entity_poly.type
_entity_poly.pdbx_seq_one_letter_code
_entity_poly.pdbx_strand_id
1 'polypeptide(L)' 'KPKYWGGFILKPDTVEFWQGQTNRIHDRIRFRKLQPGEEINEIVHKGEHGWVYERLSP' A
#
# COMPACT_ATOMS: atom_id res chain seq x y z
N LYS A 1 5.38 -34.28 -10.29
CA LYS A 1 5.74 -33.15 -9.39
C LYS A 1 5.94 -33.71 -7.96
N PRO A 2 7.03 -33.38 -7.23
CA PRO A 2 7.25 -33.87 -5.88
C PRO A 2 6.11 -33.46 -4.93
N LYS A 3 5.70 -34.32 -3.98
CA LYS A 3 4.60 -34.05 -3.04
C LYS A 3 4.80 -32.77 -2.21
N TYR A 4 6.05 -32.38 -1.97
CA TYR A 4 6.42 -31.18 -1.22
C TYR A 4 6.50 -29.92 -2.09
N TRP A 5 6.45 -30.03 -3.42
CA TRP A 5 6.50 -28.86 -4.29
C TRP A 5 5.10 -28.26 -4.40
N GLY A 6 4.98 -26.96 -4.14
CA GLY A 6 3.72 -26.22 -4.09
C GLY A 6 3.96 -24.74 -4.36
N GLY A 7 2.99 -23.90 -4.06
CA GLY A 7 3.12 -22.46 -4.14
C GLY A 7 2.24 -21.80 -3.10
N PHE A 8 2.61 -20.58 -2.70
CA PHE A 8 1.84 -19.74 -1.81
C PHE A 8 1.37 -18.50 -2.58
N ILE A 9 0.20 -17.99 -2.21
CA ILE A 9 -0.29 -16.70 -2.69
C ILE A 9 -0.26 -15.75 -1.52
N LEU A 10 0.45 -14.63 -1.68
CA LEU A 10 0.40 -13.52 -0.73
C LEU A 10 -0.75 -12.60 -1.13
N LYS A 11 -1.71 -12.41 -0.23
CA LYS A 11 -2.75 -11.39 -0.37
C LYS A 11 -2.32 -10.18 0.47
N PRO A 12 -1.99 -9.03 -0.14
CA PRO A 12 -1.49 -7.89 0.61
C PRO A 12 -2.62 -7.17 1.33
N ASP A 13 -2.42 -6.89 2.62
CA ASP A 13 -3.26 -5.94 3.37
C ASP A 13 -2.80 -4.49 3.17
N THR A 14 -1.54 -4.30 2.79
CA THR A 14 -0.91 -3.00 2.54
C THR A 14 0.20 -3.14 1.50
N VAL A 15 0.39 -2.12 0.68
CA VAL A 15 1.47 -2.00 -0.31
C VAL A 15 2.05 -0.60 -0.24
N GLU A 16 3.38 -0.46 -0.21
CA GLU A 16 4.04 0.85 -0.24
C GLU A 16 4.90 0.97 -1.49
N PHE A 17 4.72 2.05 -2.23
CA PHE A 17 5.56 2.44 -3.35
C PHE A 17 6.55 3.49 -2.88
N TRP A 18 7.83 3.19 -3.06
CA TRP A 18 8.94 4.02 -2.62
C TRP A 18 9.72 4.49 -3.84
N GLN A 19 9.83 5.79 -4.02
CA GLN A 19 10.60 6.38 -5.12
C GLN A 19 11.75 7.21 -4.57
N GLY A 20 12.97 6.82 -4.96
CA GLY A 20 14.19 7.57 -4.70
C GLY A 20 14.15 8.96 -5.33
N GLN A 21 14.55 10.00 -4.58
CA GLN A 21 14.75 11.35 -5.09
C GLN A 21 16.16 11.83 -4.74
N THR A 22 16.80 12.59 -5.63
CA THR A 22 18.20 13.03 -5.48
C THR A 22 18.40 13.99 -4.30
N ASN A 23 17.37 14.73 -3.94
CA ASN A 23 17.36 15.66 -2.80
C ASN A 23 17.07 14.99 -1.45
N ARG A 24 17.01 13.64 -1.39
CA ARG A 24 16.69 12.84 -0.19
C ARG A 24 15.26 13.01 0.35
N ILE A 25 14.39 13.69 -0.40
CA ILE A 25 12.97 13.81 -0.09
C ILE A 25 12.22 12.76 -0.91
N HIS A 26 12.28 11.52 -0.44
CA HIS A 26 11.67 10.37 -1.08
C HIS A 26 10.14 10.44 -1.12
N ASP A 27 9.57 10.00 -2.23
CA ASP A 27 8.13 9.83 -2.35
C ASP A 27 7.73 8.46 -1.82
N ARG A 28 6.81 8.47 -0.87
CA ARG A 28 6.29 7.26 -0.23
C ARG A 28 4.77 7.28 -0.34
N ILE A 29 4.22 6.38 -1.13
CA ILE A 29 2.77 6.25 -1.31
C ILE A 29 2.36 4.90 -0.75
N ARG A 30 1.59 4.91 0.33
CA ARG A 30 1.09 3.70 0.98
C ARG A 30 -0.36 3.46 0.59
N PHE A 31 -0.64 2.29 0.03
CA PHE A 31 -1.98 1.76 -0.18
C PHE A 31 -2.35 0.80 0.94
N ARG A 32 -3.55 0.93 1.49
CA ARG A 32 -4.12 0.01 2.49
C ARG A 32 -5.63 -0.10 2.32
N LYS A 33 -6.26 -1.06 3.01
CA LYS A 33 -7.71 -1.10 3.11
C LYS A 33 -8.22 0.04 4.01
N LEU A 34 -9.40 0.58 3.66
CA LEU A 34 -10.11 1.54 4.50
C LEU A 34 -10.51 0.86 5.81
N GLN A 35 -10.21 1.47 6.95
CA GLN A 35 -10.60 0.90 8.24
C GLN A 35 -12.06 1.23 8.57
N PRO A 36 -12.77 0.37 9.32
CA PRO A 36 -14.12 0.68 9.77
C PRO A 36 -14.15 1.97 10.60
N GLY A 37 -15.03 2.91 10.24
CA GLY A 37 -15.17 4.19 10.93
C GLY A 37 -14.16 5.26 10.54
N GLU A 38 -13.28 4.99 9.57
CA GLU A 38 -12.34 5.97 9.03
C GLU A 38 -12.97 6.76 7.88
N GLU A 39 -12.82 8.09 7.92
CA GLU A 39 -13.31 8.99 6.89
C GLU A 39 -12.21 9.39 5.90
N ILE A 40 -12.58 9.47 4.62
CA ILE A 40 -11.71 9.95 3.55
C ILE A 40 -11.60 11.47 3.69
N ASN A 41 -10.38 11.99 3.70
CA ASN A 41 -10.09 13.41 3.92
C ASN A 41 -8.95 13.88 3.00
N GLU A 42 -8.34 15.04 3.31
CA GLU A 42 -7.26 15.61 2.49
C GLU A 42 -5.97 14.79 2.49
N ILE A 43 -5.76 13.95 3.51
CA ILE A 43 -4.56 13.12 3.69
C ILE A 43 -4.79 11.71 3.14
N VAL A 44 -5.98 11.16 3.36
CA VAL A 44 -6.36 9.81 2.94
C VAL A 44 -7.23 9.88 1.70
N HIS A 45 -6.69 9.41 0.58
CA HIS A 45 -7.36 9.46 -0.72
C HIS A 45 -8.03 8.13 -1.08
N LYS A 46 -9.14 8.21 -1.83
CA LYS A 46 -9.86 7.03 -2.32
C LYS A 46 -9.11 6.39 -3.49
N GLY A 47 -8.80 5.11 -3.38
CA GLY A 47 -8.34 4.26 -4.47
C GLY A 47 -9.45 3.37 -5.03
N GLU A 48 -9.07 2.39 -5.84
CA GLU A 48 -10.00 1.41 -6.40
C GLU A 48 -10.22 0.20 -5.47
N HIS A 49 -11.29 -0.57 -5.67
CA HIS A 49 -11.49 -1.86 -5.01
C HIS A 49 -11.36 -1.84 -3.46
N GLY A 50 -11.83 -0.76 -2.85
CA GLY A 50 -11.79 -0.56 -1.39
C GLY A 50 -10.39 -0.24 -0.83
N TRP A 51 -9.44 0.09 -1.69
CA TRP A 51 -8.15 0.64 -1.28
C TRP A 51 -8.27 2.14 -1.01
N VAL A 52 -7.48 2.61 -0.06
CA VAL A 52 -7.15 4.03 0.14
C VAL A 52 -5.64 4.19 0.08
N TYR A 53 -5.19 5.40 -0.22
CA TYR A 53 -3.77 5.70 -0.21
C TYR A 53 -3.46 7.05 0.41
N GLU A 54 -2.26 7.17 0.94
CA GLU A 54 -1.76 8.38 1.58
C GLU A 54 -0.25 8.54 1.28
N ARG A 55 0.23 9.79 1.32
CA ARG A 55 1.66 10.08 1.21
C ARG A 55 2.29 10.11 2.59
N LEU A 56 3.41 9.41 2.76
CA LEU A 56 4.19 9.40 4.00
C LEU A 56 5.41 10.30 3.87
N SER A 57 5.89 10.82 5.00
CA SER A 57 7.17 11.53 5.06
C SER A 57 8.32 10.58 4.69
N PRO A 58 9.31 11.05 3.91
CA PRO A 58 10.50 10.28 3.55
C PRO A 58 11.23 9.65 4.74
#